data_AF-A0AA38PA47-F1
#
_entry.id   AF-A0AA38PA47-F1
#
_cell.length_a   1.000
_cell.length_b   1.000
_cell.length_c   1.000
_cell.angle_alpha   90.00
_cell.angle_beta   90.00
_cell.angle_gamma   90.00
#
_symmetry.space_group_name_H-M   'P 1'
#
loop_
_entity.id
_entity.type
_entity.pdbx_description
1 polymer ?
#
loop_
_entity_poly.entity_id
_entity_poly.type
_entity_poly.pdbx_seq_one_letter_code
_entity_poly.pdbx_strand_id
1 'polypeptide(L)'
;MSHRNGMPEPEVIMNFKDGYSYTKAKLDAACFSILENGPVKAAKDTRPTPKKEDVDLIVNGFEISRAVAEKALTENDMDVVKTMHALINLR
;
A
#
# COMPACT_ATOMS: atom_id res chain seq x y z
N MET A 1 1.89 46.43 1.21
CA MET A 1 2.85 46.25 0.10
C MET A 1 4.23 46.51 0.66
N SER A 2 5.03 45.45 0.87
CA SER A 2 6.35 45.56 1.51
C SER A 2 7.42 45.80 0.43
N HIS A 3 8.06 46.95 0.48
CA HIS A 3 9.12 47.34 -0.46
C HIS A 3 10.45 46.68 -0.07
N ARG A 4 10.82 45.59 -0.74
CA ARG A 4 12.16 45.01 -0.62
C ARG A 4 12.73 44.67 -1.99
N ASN A 5 13.75 45.43 -2.37
CA ASN A 5 14.50 45.33 -3.61
C ASN A 5 15.14 43.94 -3.75
N GLY A 6 14.52 43.04 -4.51
CA GLY A 6 15.15 41.82 -5.05
C GLY A 6 15.65 40.76 -4.04
N MET A 7 15.37 40.92 -2.75
CA MET A 7 15.68 39.90 -1.74
C MET A 7 14.61 38.80 -1.84
N PRO A 8 14.98 37.55 -2.20
CA PRO A 8 14.03 36.44 -2.16
C PRO A 8 13.48 36.31 -0.74
N GLU A 9 12.21 35.91 -0.64
CA GLU A 9 11.60 35.73 0.68
C GLU A 9 12.41 34.71 1.50
N PRO A 10 12.64 34.97 2.80
CA PRO A 10 13.42 34.06 3.63
C PRO A 10 12.69 32.71 3.74
N GLU A 11 13.31 31.65 3.19
CA GLU A 11 12.79 30.29 3.28
C GLU A 11 13.22 29.61 4.58
N VAL A 12 12.28 28.91 5.23
CA VAL A 12 12.55 28.09 6.41
C VAL A 12 12.72 26.64 5.98
N ILE A 13 13.89 26.06 6.21
CA ILE A 13 14.19 24.64 5.93
C ILE A 13 14.09 23.85 7.24
N MET A 14 13.27 22.80 7.25
CA MET A 14 13.12 21.86 8.36
C MET A 14 13.89 20.58 8.06
N ASN A 15 14.73 20.15 9.01
CA ASN A 15 15.48 18.90 8.92
C ASN A 15 14.79 17.81 9.74
N PHE A 16 14.71 16.61 9.17
CA PHE A 16 14.04 15.46 9.78
C PHE A 16 15.06 14.38 10.16
N LYS A 17 14.64 13.49 11.07
CA LYS A 17 15.52 12.42 11.61
C LYS A 17 15.87 11.33 10.58
N ASP A 18 15.15 11.30 9.46
CA ASP A 18 15.39 10.45 8.31
C ASP A 18 16.52 10.98 7.39
N GLY A 19 17.09 12.14 7.70
CA GLY A 19 18.16 12.78 6.93
C GLY A 19 17.66 13.64 5.77
N TYR A 20 16.34 13.80 5.60
CA TYR A 20 15.77 14.67 4.58
C TYR A 20 15.46 16.07 5.13
N SER A 21 15.40 17.05 4.23
CA SER A 21 15.10 18.44 4.56
C SER A 21 14.00 18.99 3.65
N TYR A 22 13.02 19.69 4.22
CA TYR A 22 11.88 20.24 3.49
C TYR A 22 11.71 21.74 3.78
N THR A 23 11.38 22.51 2.75
CA THR A 23 10.99 23.92 2.91
C THR A 23 9.60 24.01 3.52
N LYS A 24 9.43 24.83 4.56
CA LYS A 24 8.15 25.03 5.27
C LYS A 24 6.99 25.32 4.32
N ALA A 25 7.19 26.15 3.30
CA ALA A 25 6.16 26.49 2.31
C ALA A 25 5.61 25.25 1.58
N LYS A 26 6.49 24.34 1.14
CA LYS A 26 6.09 23.09 0.46
C LYS A 26 5.45 22.11 1.43
N LEU A 27 5.93 22.05 2.67
CA LEU A 27 5.38 21.18 3.70
C LEU A 27 3.98 21.60 4.10
N ASP A 28 3.76 22.90 4.32
CA ASP A 28 2.45 23.46 4.64
C ASP A 28 1.48 23.22 3.48
N ALA A 29 1.89 23.49 2.24
CA ALA A 29 1.06 23.24 1.06
C ALA A 29 0.66 21.75 0.93
N ALA A 30 1.59 20.83 1.15
CA ALA A 30 1.29 19.40 1.17
C ALA A 30 0.33 19.03 2.31
N CYS A 31 0.53 19.57 3.51
CA CYS A 31 -0.34 19.35 4.66
C CYS A 31 -1.79 19.82 4.37
N PHE A 32 -1.95 21.03 3.82
CA PHE A 32 -3.25 21.53 3.41
C PHE A 32 -3.89 20.68 2.33
N SER A 33 -3.11 20.21 1.35
CA SER A 33 -3.65 19.34 0.30
C SER A 33 -4.18 18.00 0.85
N ILE A 34 -3.56 17.44 1.88
CA ILE A 34 -4.02 16.22 2.57
C ILE A 34 -5.27 16.51 3.40
N LEU A 35 -5.31 17.67 4.08
CA LEU A 35 -6.44 18.06 4.92
C LEU A 35 -7.70 18.34 4.10
N GLU A 36 -7.54 18.99 2.94
CA GLU A 36 -8.64 19.40 2.05
C GLU A 36 -9.19 18.23 1.23
N ASN A 37 -8.33 17.35 0.72
CA ASN A 37 -8.76 16.21 -0.10
C ASN A 37 -9.09 14.95 0.71
N GLY A 38 -8.81 14.95 2.03
CA GLY A 38 -8.88 13.76 2.87
C GLY A 38 -7.85 12.68 2.46
N PRO A 39 -7.71 11.59 3.21
CA PRO A 39 -6.84 10.49 2.81
C PRO A 39 -7.33 9.93 1.48
N VAL A 40 -6.52 10.08 0.43
CA VAL A 40 -6.74 9.40 -0.85
C VAL A 40 -6.79 7.91 -0.53
N LYS A 41 -7.99 7.31 -0.65
CA LYS A 41 -8.16 5.87 -0.45
C LYS A 41 -7.09 5.17 -1.27
N ALA A 42 -6.28 4.33 -0.63
CA ALA A 42 -5.22 3.58 -1.29
C ALA A 42 -5.78 3.00 -2.60
N ALA A 43 -5.04 3.19 -3.69
CA ALA A 43 -5.42 2.72 -5.01
C ALA A 43 -5.92 1.28 -4.89
N LYS A 44 -7.16 1.05 -5.33
CA LYS A 44 -7.83 -0.25 -5.25
C LYS A 44 -6.85 -1.30 -5.77
N ASP A 45 -6.37 -2.15 -4.87
CA ASP A 45 -5.40 -3.19 -5.21
C ASP A 45 -6.06 -4.04 -6.29
N THR A 46 -5.59 -3.91 -7.54
CA THR A 46 -6.17 -4.60 -8.71
C THR A 46 -5.79 -6.08 -8.71
N ARG A 47 -5.52 -6.64 -7.53
CA ARG A 47 -5.30 -8.08 -7.36
C ARG A 47 -6.62 -8.78 -7.65
N PRO A 48 -6.64 -9.72 -8.61
CA PRO A 48 -7.82 -10.49 -8.86
C PRO A 48 -8.25 -11.22 -7.57
N THR A 49 -9.55 -11.30 -7.34
CA THR A 49 -10.11 -11.97 -6.17
C THR A 49 -10.06 -13.48 -6.38
N PRO A 50 -9.70 -14.28 -5.36
CA PRO A 50 -9.69 -15.73 -5.48
C PRO A 50 -11.09 -16.23 -5.84
N LYS A 51 -11.18 -17.14 -6.81
CA LYS A 51 -12.47 -17.74 -7.19
C LYS A 51 -12.95 -18.63 -6.05
N LYS A 52 -14.25 -18.58 -5.78
CA LYS A 52 -14.86 -19.38 -4.71
C LYS A 52 -14.67 -20.88 -4.90
N GLU A 53 -14.72 -21.34 -6.16
CA GLU A 53 -14.52 -22.75 -6.53
C GLU A 53 -13.11 -23.24 -6.18
N ASP A 54 -12.09 -22.45 -6.48
CA ASP A 54 -10.69 -22.75 -6.20
C ASP A 54 -10.42 -22.83 -4.69
N VAL A 55 -11.04 -21.90 -3.94
CA VAL A 55 -10.96 -21.87 -2.46
C VAL A 55 -11.64 -23.10 -1.85
N ASP A 56 -12.86 -23.44 -2.29
CA ASP A 56 -13.60 -24.57 -1.75
C ASP A 56 -12.90 -25.92 -2.08
N LEU A 57 -12.22 -26.03 -3.23
CA LEU A 57 -11.40 -27.19 -3.59
C LEU A 57 -10.22 -27.39 -2.62
N ILE A 58 -9.51 -26.31 -2.29
CA ILE A 58 -8.36 -26.36 -1.37
C ILE A 58 -8.81 -26.63 0.07
N VAL A 59 -9.91 -26.01 0.51
CA VAL A 59 -10.48 -26.24 1.85
C VAL A 59 -10.87 -27.71 2.03
N ASN A 60 -11.52 -28.31 1.03
CA ASN A 60 -11.92 -29.72 1.10
C ASN A 60 -10.74 -30.68 0.94
N GLY A 61 -9.73 -30.34 0.13
CA GLY A 61 -8.59 -31.21 -0.15
C GLY A 61 -7.53 -31.23 0.95
N PHE A 62 -7.30 -30.10 1.62
CA PHE A 62 -6.26 -29.94 2.65
C PHE A 62 -6.82 -29.76 4.07
N GLU A 63 -8.15 -29.75 4.23
CA GLU A 63 -8.85 -29.53 5.50
C GLU A 63 -8.37 -28.27 6.24
N ILE A 64 -8.03 -27.21 5.49
CA ILE A 64 -7.60 -25.93 6.05
C ILE A 64 -8.77 -24.93 6.10
N SER A 65 -8.65 -23.92 6.96
CA SER A 65 -9.66 -22.86 7.03
C SER A 65 -9.70 -22.03 5.75
N ARG A 66 -10.88 -21.50 5.41
CA ARG A 66 -11.09 -20.66 4.23
C ARG A 66 -10.11 -19.49 4.15
N ALA A 67 -9.84 -18.83 5.29
CA ALA A 67 -8.90 -17.71 5.36
C ALA A 67 -7.46 -18.12 4.98
N VAL A 68 -7.04 -19.34 5.34
CA VAL A 68 -5.71 -19.85 4.98
C VAL A 68 -5.66 -20.24 3.51
N ALA A 69 -6.73 -20.84 2.97
CA ALA A 69 -6.83 -21.18 1.55
C ALA A 69 -6.80 -19.92 0.65
N GLU A 70 -7.56 -18.89 1.00
CA GLU A 70 -7.56 -17.60 0.28
C GLU A 70 -6.18 -16.92 0.32
N LYS A 71 -5.51 -16.97 1.47
CA LYS A 71 -4.16 -16.45 1.63
C LYS A 71 -3.17 -17.21 0.74
N ALA A 72 -3.20 -18.54 0.77
CA ALA A 72 -2.31 -19.38 -0.04
C ALA A 72 -2.51 -19.15 -1.54
N LEU A 73 -3.75 -18.99 -2.00
CA LEU A 73 -4.04 -18.62 -3.40
C LEU A 73 -3.50 -17.23 -3.75
N THR A 74 -3.65 -16.26 -2.86
CA THR A 74 -3.16 -14.89 -3.09
C THR A 74 -1.64 -14.84 -3.19
N GLU A 75 -0.94 -15.66 -2.40
CA GLU A 75 0.53 -15.78 -2.41
C GLU A 75 1.07 -16.49 -3.65
N ASN A 76 0.25 -17.33 -4.29
CA ASN A 76 0.63 -18.14 -5.44
C ASN A 76 0.00 -17.65 -6.76
N ASP A 77 -0.26 -16.34 -6.86
CA ASP A 77 -0.80 -15.70 -8.08
C ASP A 77 -2.15 -16.29 -8.54
N MET A 78 -2.92 -16.86 -7.61
CA MET A 78 -4.18 -17.58 -7.82
C MET A 78 -4.08 -18.79 -8.76
N ASP A 79 -2.88 -19.35 -8.90
CA ASP A 79 -2.69 -20.63 -9.56
C ASP A 79 -2.95 -21.76 -8.56
N VAL A 80 -4.03 -22.52 -8.78
CA VAL A 80 -4.44 -23.64 -7.95
C VAL A 80 -3.36 -24.72 -7.91
N VAL A 81 -2.77 -25.06 -9.05
CA VAL A 81 -1.77 -26.14 -9.16
C VAL A 81 -0.52 -25.74 -8.39
N LYS A 82 -0.05 -24.50 -8.59
CA LYS A 82 1.09 -23.94 -7.84
C LYS A 82 0.82 -23.90 -6.34
N THR A 83 -0.39 -23.49 -5.94
CA THR A 83 -0.82 -23.44 -4.54
C THR A 83 -0.82 -24.84 -3.91
N MET A 84 -1.36 -25.85 -4.60
CA MET A 84 -1.37 -27.23 -4.11
C MET A 84 0.05 -27.79 -3.97
N HIS A 85 0.92 -27.53 -4.95
CA HIS A 85 2.33 -27.92 -4.84
C HIS A 85 3.05 -27.22 -3.69
N ALA A 86 2.77 -25.93 -3.46
CA ALA A 86 3.33 -25.19 -2.34
C ALA A 86 2.87 -25.78 -1.00
N LEU A 87 1.58 -26.13 -0.86
CA LEU A 87 1.03 -26.74 0.35
C LEU A 87 1.59 -28.15 0.63
N ILE A 88 1.89 -28.91 -0.42
CA ILE A 88 2.49 -30.25 -0.30
C ILE A 88 3.98 -30.14 0.09
N ASN A 89 4.73 -29.23 -0.55
CA ASN A 89 6.17 -29.06 -0.31
C ASN A 89 6.49 -28.33 1.01
N LEU A 90 5.51 -27.67 1.63
CA LEU A 90 5.67 -27.03 2.95
C LEU A 90 5.60 -28.01 4.12
N ARG A 91 5.27 -29.28 3.87
CA ARG A 91 5.05 -30.32 4.87
C ARG A 91 6.25 -31.26 4.95
#